data_AF-A0A3C1ZSV2-F1
#
_entry.id   AF-A0A3C1ZSV2-F1
#
_cell.length_a   1.000
_cell.length_b   1.000
_cell.length_c   1.000
_cell.angle_alpha   90.00
_cell.angle_beta   90.00
_cell.angle_gamma   90.00
#
_symmetry.space_group_name_H-M   'P 1'
#
loop_
_entity.id
_entity.type
_entity.pdbx_description
1 polymer ?
#
loop_
_entity_poly.entity_id
_entity_poly.type
_entity_poly.pdbx_seq_one_letter_code
_entity_poly.pdbx_strand_id
1 'polypeptide(L)'
;MDKLFGVIRQGGFHFYRTNHLEKAMGYLPEEGSTLRPETTLVNSMGKVGYPWVQANLISGIHDYEQFYGDLYRKCFVQSRKHPHLAPMLKTFWREYQAVDKDLQMALWGLQAGSVSDEQVFINRTQFQDEAQELLALKGWVEKGELPADFFSLEQIAAMIAEHKPEGILEKLSQSFSYRDNIDVYRYGAKKKKQSAVYRVGHLIETVGRKIKEKG
;
A
#
# COMPACT_ATOMS: atom_id res chain seq x y z
N MET A 1 5.05 -1.79 8.61
CA MET A 1 4.68 -0.41 9.02
C MET A 1 4.85 0.51 7.83
N ASP A 2 3.92 1.44 7.60
CA ASP A 2 3.99 2.38 6.48
C ASP A 2 4.32 3.78 6.99
N LYS A 3 5.40 4.39 6.48
CA LYS A 3 5.88 5.72 6.90
C LYS A 3 4.86 6.82 6.65
N LEU A 4 4.25 6.85 5.46
CA LEU A 4 3.32 7.91 5.06
C LEU A 4 1.98 7.81 5.77
N PHE A 5 1.59 6.63 6.23
CA PHE A 5 0.39 6.47 7.03
C PHE A 5 0.67 6.45 8.53
N GLY A 6 1.93 6.32 8.95
CA GLY A 6 2.32 6.21 10.34
C GLY A 6 1.66 5.04 11.06
N VAL A 7 1.21 4.00 10.35
CA VAL A 7 0.51 2.84 10.93
C VAL A 7 0.92 1.54 10.26
N ILE A 8 0.69 0.42 10.94
CA ILE A 8 0.69 -0.90 10.29
C ILE A 8 -0.59 -1.02 9.46
N ARG A 9 -0.42 -1.22 8.15
CA ARG A 9 -1.52 -1.39 7.21
C ARG A 9 -1.22 -2.45 6.17
N GLN A 10 -2.28 -2.85 5.49
CA GLN A 10 -2.24 -3.70 4.31
C GLN A 10 -1.75 -2.90 3.11
N GLY A 11 -0.46 -2.99 2.79
CA GLY A 11 0.15 -2.28 1.68
C GLY A 11 1.58 -2.72 1.41
N GLY A 12 2.03 -2.54 0.18
CA GLY A 12 3.41 -2.79 -0.24
C GLY A 12 3.56 -4.07 -1.05
N PHE A 13 3.48 -5.23 -0.40
CA PHE A 13 3.92 -6.49 -1.00
C PHE A 13 2.78 -7.41 -1.43
N HIS A 14 2.89 -7.91 -2.65
CA HIS A 14 2.04 -8.95 -3.18
C HIS A 14 2.91 -10.09 -3.72
N PHE A 15 2.50 -11.33 -3.43
CA PHE A 15 3.13 -12.52 -3.98
C PHE A 15 2.25 -13.08 -5.09
N TYR A 16 2.77 -13.11 -6.31
CA TYR A 16 2.04 -13.58 -7.48
C TYR A 16 2.50 -14.96 -7.91
N ARG A 17 1.56 -15.75 -8.43
CA ARG A 17 1.86 -16.99 -9.15
C ARG A 17 2.24 -16.64 -10.58
N THR A 18 3.54 -16.62 -10.87
CA THR A 18 4.08 -16.22 -12.18
C THR A 18 3.61 -17.12 -13.34
N ASN A 19 3.28 -18.38 -13.07
CA ASN A 19 2.70 -19.31 -14.05
C ASN A 19 1.34 -18.87 -14.62
N HIS A 20 0.74 -17.79 -14.12
CA HIS A 20 -0.52 -17.21 -14.63
C HIS A 20 -0.34 -15.83 -15.25
N LEU A 21 0.90 -15.35 -15.41
CA LEU A 21 1.19 -14.01 -15.89
C LEU A 21 0.59 -13.75 -17.27
N GLU A 22 0.77 -14.66 -18.23
CA GLU A 22 0.21 -14.53 -19.59
C GLU A 22 -1.32 -14.38 -19.57
N LYS A 23 -2.00 -15.19 -18.74
CA LYS A 23 -3.46 -15.05 -18.55
C LYS A 23 -3.80 -13.70 -17.92
N ALA A 24 -3.04 -13.26 -16.92
CA ALA A 24 -3.26 -11.99 -16.24
C ALA A 24 -3.13 -10.79 -17.20
N MET A 25 -2.22 -10.84 -18.17
CA MET A 25 -2.07 -9.78 -19.17
C MET A 25 -3.38 -9.50 -19.94
N GLY A 26 -4.19 -10.53 -20.20
CA GLY A 26 -5.49 -10.38 -20.85
C GLY A 26 -6.58 -9.70 -19.99
N TYR A 27 -6.31 -9.45 -18.71
CA TYR A 27 -7.22 -8.76 -17.77
C TYR A 27 -6.67 -7.42 -17.28
N LEU A 28 -5.55 -6.95 -17.84
CA LEU A 28 -5.05 -5.62 -17.54
C LEU A 28 -6.07 -4.58 -18.00
N PRO A 29 -6.45 -3.63 -17.13
CA PRO A 29 -7.30 -2.53 -17.55
C PRO A 29 -6.53 -1.61 -18.51
N GLU A 30 -7.26 -0.94 -19.40
CA GLU A 30 -6.67 0.08 -20.26
C GLU A 30 -6.02 1.19 -19.42
N GLU A 31 -4.91 1.73 -19.89
CA GLU A 31 -4.18 2.81 -19.21
C GLU A 31 -5.11 4.01 -18.97
N GLY A 32 -5.06 4.58 -17.76
CA GLY A 32 -5.94 5.69 -17.38
C GLY A 32 -7.40 5.34 -17.09
N SER A 33 -7.87 4.12 -17.40
CA SER A 33 -9.25 3.69 -17.08
C SER A 33 -9.50 3.52 -15.58
N THR A 34 -8.43 3.37 -14.79
CA THR A 34 -8.50 3.23 -13.33
C THR A 34 -7.22 3.71 -12.65
N LEU A 35 -7.36 4.36 -11.49
CA LEU A 35 -6.23 4.68 -10.59
C LEU A 35 -5.78 3.49 -9.71
N ARG A 36 -6.39 2.31 -9.90
CA ARG A 36 -6.10 1.08 -9.18
C ARG A 36 -5.97 -0.11 -10.15
N PRO A 37 -5.05 -0.04 -11.13
CA PRO A 37 -4.94 -1.07 -12.17
C PRO A 37 -4.68 -2.45 -11.59
N GLU A 38 -3.82 -2.54 -10.59
CA GLU A 38 -3.49 -3.79 -9.91
C GLU A 38 -4.70 -4.40 -9.18
N THR A 39 -5.45 -3.60 -8.42
CA THR A 39 -6.68 -4.04 -7.75
C THR A 39 -7.71 -4.52 -8.77
N THR A 40 -7.87 -3.79 -9.89
CA THR A 40 -8.75 -4.21 -10.98
C THR A 40 -8.32 -5.56 -11.56
N LEU A 41 -7.01 -5.74 -11.81
CA LEU A 41 -6.44 -6.98 -12.34
C LEU A 41 -6.70 -8.17 -11.41
N VAL A 42 -6.34 -8.09 -10.13
CA VAL A 42 -6.50 -9.20 -9.18
C VAL A 42 -7.98 -9.56 -8.97
N ASN A 43 -8.87 -8.58 -9.02
CA ASN A 43 -10.30 -8.80 -8.92
C ASN A 43 -10.87 -9.48 -10.17
N SER A 44 -10.39 -9.09 -11.36
CA SER A 44 -10.74 -9.74 -12.63
C SER A 44 -10.24 -11.18 -12.69
N MET A 45 -9.00 -11.43 -12.25
CA MET A 45 -8.44 -12.78 -12.13
C MET A 45 -9.20 -13.63 -11.10
N GLY A 46 -9.61 -13.02 -9.98
CA GLY A 46 -10.45 -13.65 -8.96
C GLY A 46 -11.78 -14.16 -9.53
N LYS A 47 -12.43 -13.38 -10.39
CA LYS A 47 -13.70 -13.75 -11.06
C LYS A 47 -13.59 -14.98 -11.96
N VAL A 48 -12.39 -15.28 -12.47
CA VAL A 48 -12.14 -16.43 -13.37
C VAL A 48 -11.42 -17.59 -12.68
N GLY A 49 -11.48 -17.65 -11.35
CA GLY A 49 -11.01 -18.80 -10.56
C GLY A 49 -9.60 -18.67 -10.01
N TYR A 50 -9.01 -17.48 -10.05
CA TYR A 50 -7.68 -17.20 -9.48
C TYR A 50 -7.82 -16.21 -8.32
N PRO A 51 -8.39 -16.63 -7.17
CA PRO A 51 -8.58 -15.73 -6.03
C PRO A 51 -7.22 -15.28 -5.47
N TRP A 52 -7.25 -14.15 -4.78
CA TRP A 52 -6.16 -13.68 -3.95
C TRP A 52 -6.58 -13.78 -2.48
N VAL A 53 -5.59 -13.87 -1.59
CA VAL A 53 -5.79 -13.91 -0.15
C VAL A 53 -4.85 -12.91 0.49
N GLN A 54 -5.35 -12.26 1.54
CA GLN A 54 -4.52 -11.47 2.41
C GLN A 54 -4.03 -12.33 3.57
N ALA A 55 -2.73 -12.32 3.83
CA ALA A 55 -2.14 -12.97 4.99
C ALA A 55 -2.02 -11.98 6.16
N ASN A 56 -2.32 -12.43 7.38
CA ASN A 56 -2.04 -11.67 8.60
C ASN A 56 -0.55 -11.79 8.98
N LEU A 57 0.32 -11.34 8.07
CA LEU A 57 1.76 -11.36 8.22
C LEU A 57 2.32 -9.97 7.98
N ILE A 58 3.06 -9.44 8.95
CA ILE A 58 3.84 -8.22 8.76
C ILE A 58 5.11 -8.61 8.02
N SER A 59 5.23 -8.22 6.76
CA SER A 59 6.38 -8.56 5.90
C SER A 59 7.52 -7.54 5.95
N GLY A 60 7.29 -6.33 6.49
CA GLY A 60 8.35 -5.32 6.62
C GLY A 60 7.84 -3.89 6.80
N ILE A 61 8.71 -2.95 6.42
CA ILE A 61 8.43 -1.50 6.39
C ILE A 61 8.17 -1.03 4.94
N HIS A 62 7.42 0.05 4.80
CA HIS A 62 6.98 0.59 3.51
C HIS A 62 7.09 2.12 3.49
N ASP A 63 7.39 2.69 2.33
CA ASP A 63 7.55 4.13 2.08
C ASP A 63 8.68 4.83 2.85
N TYR A 64 9.64 4.08 3.39
CA TYR A 64 10.90 4.64 3.90
C TYR A 64 11.89 4.87 2.77
N GLU A 65 12.68 5.94 2.90
CA GLU A 65 13.76 6.31 1.98
C GLU A 65 13.40 6.34 0.49
N GLN A 66 12.13 6.66 0.19
CA GLN A 66 11.71 6.97 -1.16
C GLN A 66 12.29 8.32 -1.59
N PHE A 67 12.61 8.47 -2.87
CA PHE A 67 13.01 9.75 -3.46
C PHE A 67 11.92 10.80 -3.22
N TYR A 68 12.33 12.04 -2.96
CA TYR A 68 11.42 13.15 -2.68
C TYR A 68 10.47 13.43 -3.84
N GLY A 69 10.96 13.39 -5.09
CA GLY A 69 10.10 13.51 -6.26
C GLY A 69 9.04 12.42 -6.36
N ASP A 70 9.39 11.18 -6.00
CA ASP A 70 8.45 10.06 -6.01
C ASP A 70 7.42 10.17 -4.88
N LEU A 71 7.83 10.67 -3.70
CA LEU A 71 6.93 10.96 -2.58
C LEU A 71 5.91 12.06 -2.94
N TYR A 72 6.38 13.17 -3.51
CA TYR A 72 5.52 14.26 -3.97
C TYR A 72 4.45 13.75 -4.93
N ARG A 73 4.87 13.08 -6.01
CA ARG A 73 3.97 12.52 -7.03
C ARG A 73 3.01 11.50 -6.45
N LYS A 74 3.50 10.58 -5.61
CA LYS A 74 2.65 9.58 -4.94
C LYS A 74 1.56 10.25 -4.13
N CYS A 75 1.90 11.26 -3.34
CA CYS A 75 0.94 11.95 -2.47
C CYS A 75 0.01 12.89 -3.24
N PHE A 76 0.44 13.41 -4.39
CA PHE A 76 -0.45 14.05 -5.37
C PHE A 76 -1.54 13.09 -5.81
N VAL A 77 -1.18 11.90 -6.31
CA VAL A 77 -2.15 10.89 -6.72
C VAL A 77 -3.01 10.42 -5.54
N GLN A 78 -2.42 10.29 -4.35
CA GLN A 78 -3.10 9.87 -3.14
C GLN A 78 -4.25 10.80 -2.74
N SER A 79 -4.13 12.11 -2.97
CA SER A 79 -5.20 13.09 -2.72
C SER A 79 -6.50 12.76 -3.48
N ARG A 80 -6.36 12.22 -4.71
CA ARG A 80 -7.47 11.80 -5.58
C ARG A 80 -7.92 10.38 -5.31
N LYS A 81 -6.97 9.49 -5.01
CA LYS A 81 -7.20 8.06 -4.81
C LYS A 81 -7.86 7.73 -3.47
N HIS A 82 -7.61 8.55 -2.44
CA HIS A 82 -8.10 8.35 -1.07
C HIS A 82 -8.62 9.66 -0.43
N PRO A 83 -9.64 10.30 -1.01
CA PRO A 83 -10.12 11.61 -0.52
C PRO A 83 -10.61 11.55 0.95
N HIS A 84 -11.14 10.40 1.38
CA HIS A 84 -11.59 10.19 2.76
C HIS A 84 -10.44 10.09 3.78
N LEU A 85 -9.23 9.72 3.36
CA LEU A 85 -8.06 9.67 4.26
C LEU A 85 -7.25 10.97 4.24
N ALA A 86 -7.38 11.77 3.18
CA ALA A 86 -6.61 12.99 2.99
C ALA A 86 -6.65 13.96 4.20
N PRO A 87 -7.81 14.19 4.88
CA PRO A 87 -7.83 15.05 6.07
C PRO A 87 -6.98 14.51 7.23
N MET A 88 -7.03 13.20 7.50
CA MET A 88 -6.26 12.58 8.59
C MET A 88 -4.76 12.59 8.28
N LEU A 89 -4.40 12.25 7.04
CA LEU A 89 -3.01 12.28 6.57
C LEU A 89 -2.42 13.69 6.61
N LYS A 90 -3.20 14.69 6.18
CA LYS A 90 -2.80 16.10 6.24
C LYS A 90 -2.51 16.53 7.68
N THR A 91 -3.33 16.12 8.65
CA THR A 91 -3.11 16.40 10.06
C THR A 91 -1.83 15.74 10.56
N PHE A 92 -1.67 14.44 10.31
CA PHE A 92 -0.47 13.69 10.67
C PHE A 92 0.80 14.31 10.07
N TRP A 93 0.85 14.54 8.76
CA TRP A 93 2.04 15.08 8.12
C TRP A 93 2.37 16.50 8.58
N ARG A 94 1.38 17.33 8.87
CA ARG A 94 1.61 18.68 9.42
C ARG A 94 2.25 18.66 10.80
N GLU A 95 1.96 17.66 11.61
CA GLU A 95 2.51 17.51 12.96
C GLU A 95 4.00 17.16 12.92
N TYR A 96 4.42 16.32 11.96
CA TYR A 96 5.77 15.77 11.92
C TYR A 96 6.68 16.33 10.80
N GLN A 97 6.15 17.14 9.86
CA GLN A 97 6.94 17.71 8.75
C GLN A 97 8.17 18.51 9.19
N ALA A 98 8.16 19.09 10.40
CA ALA A 98 9.28 19.90 10.90
C ALA A 98 10.54 19.06 11.16
N VAL A 99 10.38 17.76 11.38
CA VAL A 99 11.48 16.82 11.69
C VAL A 99 11.63 15.72 10.64
N ASP A 100 10.69 15.59 9.71
CA ASP A 100 10.72 14.59 8.65
C ASP A 100 10.41 15.20 7.27
N LYS A 101 11.46 15.29 6.44
CA LYS A 101 11.39 15.83 5.07
C LYS A 101 10.46 15.02 4.17
N ASP A 102 10.32 13.72 4.40
CA ASP A 102 9.44 12.87 3.57
C ASP A 102 7.98 13.27 3.78
N LEU A 103 7.61 13.54 5.03
CA LEU A 103 6.25 13.98 5.38
C LEU A 103 5.97 15.39 4.89
N GLN A 104 7.00 16.26 4.83
CA GLN A 104 6.88 17.57 4.20
C GLN A 104 6.62 17.45 2.68
N MET A 105 7.38 16.59 1.98
CA MET A 105 7.15 16.33 0.55
C MET A 105 5.77 15.72 0.29
N ALA A 106 5.35 14.78 1.13
CA ALA A 106 4.02 14.18 1.07
C ALA A 106 2.91 15.23 1.24
N LEU A 107 3.08 16.16 2.18
CA LEU A 107 2.13 17.24 2.42
C LEU A 107 2.01 18.16 1.20
N TRP A 108 3.12 18.56 0.59
CA TRP A 108 3.09 19.38 -0.62
C TRP A 108 2.41 18.68 -1.79
N GLY A 109 2.76 17.41 -2.03
CA GLY A 109 2.13 16.61 -3.07
C GLY A 109 0.62 16.52 -2.88
N LEU A 110 0.16 16.22 -1.65
CA LEU A 110 -1.26 16.17 -1.34
C LEU A 110 -1.97 17.52 -1.49
N GLN A 111 -1.33 18.62 -1.11
CA GLN A 111 -1.90 19.96 -1.27
C GLN A 111 -2.06 20.33 -2.74
N ALA A 112 -1.01 20.17 -3.55
CA ALA A 112 -1.05 20.41 -4.99
C ALA A 112 -2.11 19.51 -5.65
N GLY A 113 -2.08 18.22 -5.33
CA GLY A 113 -3.05 17.25 -5.81
C GLY A 113 -4.48 17.57 -5.40
N SER A 114 -4.71 18.23 -4.27
CA SER A 114 -6.07 18.58 -3.81
C SER A 114 -6.70 19.78 -4.52
N VAL A 115 -5.90 20.64 -5.15
CA VAL A 115 -6.36 21.87 -5.83
C VAL A 115 -6.22 21.83 -7.34
N SER A 116 -5.48 20.87 -7.90
CA SER A 116 -5.27 20.74 -9.34
C SER A 116 -6.49 20.16 -10.07
N ASP A 117 -6.78 20.60 -11.29
CA ASP A 117 -7.78 19.96 -12.15
C ASP A 117 -7.16 18.97 -13.15
N GLU A 118 -5.85 18.73 -13.04
CA GLU A 118 -5.12 17.87 -13.96
C GLU A 118 -5.53 16.41 -13.84
N GLN A 119 -5.55 15.74 -14.98
CA GLN A 119 -5.76 14.30 -15.04
C GLN A 119 -4.51 13.58 -14.49
N VAL A 120 -4.74 12.73 -13.51
CA VAL A 120 -3.67 12.00 -12.82
C VAL A 120 -3.49 10.63 -13.44
N PHE A 121 -2.24 10.31 -13.80
CA PHE A 121 -1.83 8.99 -14.26
C PHE A 121 -0.79 8.40 -13.29
N ILE A 122 -0.66 7.07 -13.28
CA ILE A 122 0.43 6.41 -12.53
C ILE A 122 1.66 6.40 -13.43
N ASN A 123 2.28 7.57 -13.62
CA ASN A 123 3.44 7.75 -14.49
C ASN A 123 4.60 8.43 -13.74
N ARG A 124 5.79 7.84 -13.77
CA ARG A 124 6.98 8.38 -13.08
C ARG A 124 7.42 9.76 -13.57
N THR A 125 7.16 10.09 -14.84
CA THR A 125 7.58 11.37 -15.42
C THR A 125 6.64 12.52 -15.10
N GLN A 126 5.45 12.26 -14.54
CA GLN A 126 4.50 13.31 -14.20
C GLN A 126 4.98 14.08 -12.96
N PHE A 127 4.95 15.41 -13.01
CA PHE A 127 5.30 16.33 -11.93
C PHE A 127 6.77 16.29 -11.46
N GLN A 128 7.69 15.81 -12.31
CA GLN A 128 9.11 15.76 -11.94
C GLN A 128 9.70 17.16 -11.72
N ASP A 129 9.35 18.11 -12.59
CA ASP A 129 9.88 19.48 -12.54
C ASP A 129 9.43 20.22 -11.27
N GLU A 130 8.14 20.10 -10.91
CA GLU A 130 7.58 20.70 -9.69
C GLU A 130 8.33 20.24 -8.42
N ALA A 131 8.62 18.94 -8.32
CA ALA A 131 9.35 18.41 -7.18
C ALA A 131 10.77 18.96 -7.13
N GLN A 132 11.46 19.09 -8.27
CA GLN A 132 12.81 19.66 -8.33
C GLN A 132 12.82 21.14 -7.96
N GLU A 133 11.84 21.90 -8.40
CA GLU A 133 11.67 23.31 -8.03
C GLU A 133 11.47 23.48 -6.51
N LEU A 134 10.65 22.63 -5.89
CA LEU A 134 10.43 22.64 -4.44
C LEU A 134 11.71 22.31 -3.66
N LEU A 135 12.49 21.33 -4.12
CA LEU A 135 13.77 20.98 -3.53
C LEU A 135 14.75 22.16 -3.64
N ALA A 136 14.88 22.76 -4.82
CA ALA A 136 15.73 23.92 -5.06
C ALA A 136 15.34 25.11 -4.18
N LEU A 137 14.04 25.40 -4.06
CA LEU A 137 13.52 26.48 -3.21
C LEU A 137 13.89 26.30 -1.73
N LYS A 138 14.01 25.05 -1.24
CA LYS A 138 14.44 24.76 0.13
C LYS A 138 15.92 24.51 0.30
N GLY A 139 16.70 24.51 -0.78
CA GLY A 139 18.09 24.09 -0.75
C GLY A 139 18.25 22.62 -0.33
N TRP A 140 17.29 21.77 -0.68
CA TRP A 140 17.36 20.33 -0.43
C TRP A 140 17.92 19.60 -1.64
N VAL A 141 18.65 18.52 -1.39
CA VAL A 141 19.18 17.62 -2.42
C VAL A 141 18.36 16.35 -2.41
N GLU A 142 18.09 15.81 -3.60
CA GLU A 142 17.42 14.52 -3.74
C GLU A 142 18.22 13.41 -3.07
N LYS A 143 17.51 12.40 -2.55
CA LYS A 143 18.13 11.24 -1.91
C LYS A 143 18.96 10.44 -2.93
N GLY A 144 20.00 9.79 -2.44
CA GLY A 144 20.76 8.81 -3.22
C GLY A 144 20.05 7.45 -3.27
N GLU A 145 20.67 6.50 -3.98
CA GLU A 145 20.24 5.11 -3.93
C GLU A 145 20.35 4.57 -2.49
N LEU A 146 19.36 3.77 -2.10
CA LEU A 146 19.33 3.15 -0.78
C LEU A 146 20.22 1.90 -0.77
N PRO A 147 21.25 1.82 0.09
CA PRO A 147 22.03 0.61 0.28
C PRO A 147 21.15 -0.56 0.74
N ALA A 148 21.44 -1.77 0.28
CA ALA A 148 20.66 -2.97 0.61
C ALA A 148 20.67 -3.28 2.12
N ASP A 149 21.70 -2.85 2.83
CA ASP A 149 21.95 -3.03 4.26
C ASP A 149 21.63 -1.77 5.09
N PHE A 150 20.99 -0.76 4.50
CA PHE A 150 20.64 0.48 5.20
C PHE A 150 19.78 0.24 6.45
N PHE A 151 18.88 -0.75 6.37
CA PHE A 151 18.10 -1.22 7.50
C PHE A 151 18.49 -2.66 7.86
N SER A 152 18.87 -2.88 9.13
CA SER A 152 19.03 -4.22 9.67
C SER A 152 17.68 -4.85 10.01
N LEU A 153 17.61 -6.18 10.09
CA LEU A 153 16.40 -6.89 10.50
C LEU A 153 16.00 -6.54 11.94
N GLU A 154 16.98 -6.33 12.82
CA GLU A 154 16.78 -5.94 14.21
C GLU A 154 16.17 -4.54 14.30
N GLN A 155 16.64 -3.59 13.47
CA GLN A 155 16.07 -2.25 13.40
C GLN A 155 14.62 -2.30 12.91
N ILE A 156 14.34 -3.05 11.85
CA ILE A 156 12.98 -3.23 11.32
C ILE A 156 12.07 -3.85 12.38
N ALA A 157 12.54 -4.89 13.08
CA ALA A 157 11.78 -5.56 14.13
C ALA A 157 11.49 -4.61 15.30
N ALA A 158 12.46 -3.81 15.73
CA ALA A 158 12.30 -2.80 16.78
C ALA A 158 11.27 -1.74 16.37
N MET A 159 11.38 -1.19 15.16
CA MET A 159 10.41 -0.22 14.62
C MET A 159 8.98 -0.76 14.64
N ILE A 160 8.79 -2.04 14.29
CA ILE A 160 7.47 -2.69 14.29
C ILE A 160 6.98 -2.94 15.73
N ALA A 161 7.85 -3.41 16.63
CA ALA A 161 7.50 -3.75 18.01
C ALA A 161 7.18 -2.52 18.86
N GLU A 162 7.89 -1.42 18.64
CA GLU A 162 7.71 -0.15 19.36
C GLU A 162 6.56 0.69 18.82
N HIS A 163 6.05 0.35 17.63
CA HIS A 163 5.00 1.08 16.97
C HIS A 163 3.69 1.04 17.77
N LYS A 164 3.32 2.17 18.36
CA LYS A 164 2.07 2.38 19.10
C LYS A 164 1.35 3.59 18.51
N PRO A 165 0.31 3.38 17.66
CA PRO A 165 -0.42 4.49 17.09
C PRO A 165 -1.24 5.20 18.17
N GLU A 166 -1.02 6.51 18.32
CA GLU A 166 -1.74 7.36 19.28
C GLU A 166 -2.44 8.53 18.55
N GLY A 167 -3.50 9.06 19.16
CA GLY A 167 -4.19 10.25 18.65
C GLY A 167 -4.76 10.08 17.24
N ILE A 168 -4.25 10.87 16.28
CA ILE A 168 -4.70 10.80 14.88
C ILE A 168 -4.32 9.46 14.21
N LEU A 169 -3.20 8.86 14.61
CA LEU A 169 -2.72 7.59 14.07
C LEU A 169 -3.59 6.42 14.53
N GLU A 170 -4.14 6.49 15.75
CA GLU A 170 -5.08 5.48 16.24
C GLU A 170 -6.33 5.43 15.34
N LYS A 171 -6.94 6.59 15.06
CA LYS A 171 -8.10 6.70 14.15
C LYS A 171 -7.76 6.21 12.73
N LEU A 172 -6.56 6.54 12.26
CA LEU A 172 -6.10 6.10 10.95
C LEU A 172 -5.91 4.58 10.90
N SER A 173 -5.38 3.96 11.96
CA SER A 173 -5.16 2.50 12.03
C SER A 173 -6.47 1.71 11.94
N GLN A 174 -7.56 2.22 12.54
CA GLN A 174 -8.89 1.61 12.46
C GLN A 174 -9.42 1.53 11.02
N SER A 175 -9.00 2.45 10.15
CA SER A 175 -9.35 2.45 8.72
C SER A 175 -8.71 1.29 7.94
N PHE A 176 -7.67 0.65 8.50
CA PHE A 176 -6.91 -0.44 7.89
C PHE A 176 -7.11 -1.79 8.58
N SER A 177 -8.17 -1.92 9.38
CA SER A 177 -8.52 -3.15 10.08
C SER A 177 -8.35 -4.38 9.17
N TYR A 178 -7.53 -5.30 9.64
CA TYR A 178 -7.33 -6.59 9.01
C TYR A 178 -8.68 -7.28 8.89
N ARG A 179 -9.05 -7.60 7.65
CA ARG A 179 -10.20 -8.46 7.39
C ARG A 179 -9.61 -9.81 7.03
N ASP A 180 -9.99 -10.87 7.73
CA ASP A 180 -9.81 -12.25 7.26
C ASP A 180 -10.68 -12.48 6.00
N ASN A 181 -10.39 -11.70 4.97
CA ASN A 181 -11.03 -11.78 3.69
C ASN A 181 -10.15 -12.71 2.86
N ILE A 182 -10.46 -14.00 2.91
CA ILE A 182 -10.39 -14.74 1.67
C ILE A 182 -11.45 -14.09 0.79
N ASP A 183 -11.05 -13.23 -0.14
CA ASP A 183 -11.94 -12.66 -1.14
C ASP A 183 -12.27 -13.75 -2.17
N VAL A 184 -12.92 -14.82 -1.69
CA VAL A 184 -13.64 -15.78 -2.53
C VAL A 184 -14.86 -15.01 -2.98
N TYR A 185 -14.70 -14.23 -4.05
CA TYR A 185 -15.75 -13.41 -4.61
C TYR A 185 -17.10 -14.14 -4.56
N ARG A 186 -18.07 -13.45 -3.93
CA ARG A 186 -19.51 -13.78 -3.80
C ARG A 186 -20.25 -13.91 -5.14
N TYR A 187 -19.57 -14.30 -6.23
CA TYR A 187 -20.15 -14.33 -7.56
C TYR A 187 -20.34 -15.77 -8.06
N GLY A 188 -21.60 -16.20 -8.05
CA GLY A 188 -22.17 -17.07 -9.08
C GLY A 188 -21.86 -18.58 -9.07
N ALA A 189 -20.89 -19.10 -8.32
CA ALA A 189 -20.64 -20.54 -8.31
C ALA A 189 -21.58 -21.25 -7.31
N LYS A 190 -22.60 -21.95 -7.83
CA LYS A 190 -23.53 -22.86 -7.11
C LYS A 190 -22.99 -23.30 -5.74
N LYS A 191 -23.64 -22.84 -4.66
CA LYS A 191 -23.37 -23.02 -3.21
C LYS A 191 -22.61 -24.29 -2.75
N LYS A 192 -22.70 -25.41 -3.47
CA LYS A 192 -22.07 -26.69 -3.12
C LYS A 192 -20.54 -26.72 -3.33
N LYS A 193 -20.00 -26.11 -4.39
CA LYS A 193 -18.53 -26.13 -4.64
C LYS A 193 -17.76 -25.16 -3.73
N GLN A 194 -18.36 -24.02 -3.38
CA GLN A 194 -17.80 -23.04 -2.44
C GLN A 194 -17.57 -23.63 -1.05
N SER A 195 -18.52 -24.45 -0.56
CA SER A 195 -18.37 -25.17 0.72
C SER A 195 -17.17 -26.13 0.74
N ALA A 196 -16.85 -26.78 -0.38
CA ALA A 196 -15.77 -27.75 -0.42
C ALA A 196 -14.40 -27.07 -0.40
N VAL A 197 -14.20 -26.04 -1.23
CA VAL A 197 -12.96 -25.26 -1.27
C VAL A 197 -12.71 -24.55 0.07
N TYR A 198 -13.75 -23.96 0.66
CA TYR A 198 -13.66 -23.33 1.98
C TYR A 198 -13.30 -24.33 3.09
N ARG A 199 -13.95 -25.52 3.10
CA ARG A 199 -13.64 -26.58 4.07
C ARG A 199 -12.21 -27.08 3.94
N VAL A 200 -11.71 -27.25 2.71
CA VAL A 200 -10.34 -27.70 2.46
C VAL A 200 -9.34 -26.62 2.87
N GLY A 201 -9.57 -25.36 2.50
CA GLY A 201 -8.71 -24.24 2.91
C GLY A 201 -8.65 -24.08 4.43
N HIS A 202 -9.81 -24.12 5.09
CA HIS A 202 -9.89 -24.03 6.56
C HIS A 202 -9.27 -25.25 7.26
N LEU A 203 -9.39 -26.44 6.69
CA LEU A 203 -8.73 -27.64 7.21
C LEU A 203 -7.21 -27.52 7.11
N ILE A 204 -6.68 -27.08 5.97
CA ILE A 204 -5.24 -26.86 5.76
C ILE A 204 -4.71 -25.81 6.76
N GLU A 205 -5.44 -24.72 6.94
CA GLU A 205 -5.09 -23.67 7.90
C GLU A 205 -5.08 -24.18 9.35
N THR A 206 -6.11 -24.94 9.74
CA THR A 206 -6.26 -25.51 11.09
C THR A 206 -5.16 -26.53 11.37
N VAL A 207 -4.83 -27.38 10.39
CA VAL A 207 -3.74 -28.35 10.49
C VAL A 207 -2.40 -27.62 10.57
N GLY A 208 -2.18 -26.58 9.75
CA GLY A 208 -0.98 -25.74 9.80
C GLY A 208 -0.76 -25.09 11.17
N ARG A 209 -1.82 -24.56 11.80
CA ARG A 209 -1.75 -24.02 13.17
C ARG A 209 -1.40 -25.09 14.19
N LYS A 210 -2.04 -26.26 14.15
CA LYS A 210 -1.76 -27.36 15.08
C LYS A 210 -0.34 -27.93 14.95
N ILE A 211 0.24 -27.91 13.75
CA ILE A 211 1.63 -28.31 13.53
C ILE A 211 2.57 -27.27 14.14
N LYS A 212 2.27 -25.97 13.97
CA LYS A 212 3.05 -24.86 14.53
C LYS A 212 2.99 -24.79 16.08
N GLU A 213 1.92 -25.27 16.70
CA GLU A 213 1.77 -25.32 18.16
C GLU A 213 2.46 -26.55 18.81
N LYS A 214 2.89 -27.53 18.01
CA LYS A 214 3.47 -28.79 18.49
C LYS A 214 4.97 -28.98 18.15
N GLY A 215 5.56 -28.06 17.41
CA GLY A 215 7.00 -28.02 17.14
C GLY A 215 7.62 -26.80 17.81
#